data_AF-A0A8I1W940-F1
#
_entry.id   AF-A0A8I1W940-F1
#
_cell.length_a   1.000
_cell.length_b   1.000
_cell.length_c   1.000
_cell.angle_alpha   90.00
_cell.angle_beta   90.00
_cell.angle_gamma   90.00
#
_symmetry.space_group_name_H-M   'P 1'
#
loop_
_entity.id
_entity.type
_entity.pdbx_description
1 polymer ?
#
loop_
_entity_poly.entity_id
_entity_poly.type
_entity_poly.pdbx_seq_one_letter_code
_entity_poly.pdbx_strand_id
1 'polypeptide(L)'
;MLPVWGPFGILVISKPRLLGINDCRMAIFFRLVGLQVKCEMLVGALISKEKAVFVDIAALGGMLGPALLYLAFNGNNDVPLAGLAIPAATDIACALGIMVLLGKRLPVSRKGFLLALSIIDDLGVIVIIALFY
;
A
#
# COMPACT_ATOMS: atom_id res chain seq x y z
N MET A 1 14.17 4.12 -24.52
CA MET A 1 13.33 5.07 -25.25
C MET A 1 12.39 4.25 -26.12
N LEU A 2 11.09 4.27 -25.85
CA LEU A 2 10.10 3.60 -26.69
C LEU A 2 9.32 4.70 -27.42
N PRO A 3 9.47 4.84 -28.74
CA PRO A 3 8.64 5.77 -29.50
C PRO A 3 7.21 5.22 -29.52
N VAL A 4 6.25 6.00 -29.01
CA VAL A 4 4.83 5.68 -29.09
C VAL A 4 4.20 6.62 -30.10
N TRP A 5 3.62 6.05 -31.16
CA TRP A 5 2.87 6.80 -32.15
C TRP A 5 1.43 6.99 -31.68
N GLY A 6 1.00 8.24 -31.57
CA GLY A 6 -0.37 8.60 -31.22
C GLY A 6 -0.95 9.64 -32.19
N PRO A 7 -2.27 9.90 -32.13
CA PRO A 7 -2.95 10.83 -33.04
C PRO A 7 -2.49 12.31 -32.91
N PHE A 8 -1.64 12.64 -31.92
CA PHE A 8 -1.10 13.98 -31.65
C PHE A 8 0.40 14.13 -31.99
N GLY A 9 1.01 13.20 -32.72
CA GLY A 9 2.44 13.22 -33.09
C GLY A 9 3.29 12.19 -32.34
N ILE A 10 4.62 12.35 -32.39
CA ILE A 10 5.57 11.43 -31.73
C ILE A 10 5.68 11.80 -30.25
N LEU A 11 5.11 10.97 -29.38
CA LEU A 11 5.33 11.06 -27.94
C LEU A 11 6.57 10.24 -27.57
N VAL A 12 7.67 10.92 -27.24
CA VAL A 12 8.91 10.26 -26.82
C VAL A 12 8.89 10.02 -25.31
N ILE A 13 8.51 8.80 -24.90
CA ILE A 13 8.58 8.41 -23.49
C ILE A 13 10.00 7.89 -23.18
N SER A 14 10.77 8.74 -22.49
CA SER A 14 12.13 8.42 -22.05
C SER A 14 12.10 7.91 -20.61
N LYS A 15 11.72 6.64 -20.42
CA LYS A 15 11.82 5.94 -19.12
C LYS A 15 12.69 4.68 -19.22
N PRO A 16 13.41 4.30 -18.14
CA PRO A 16 14.04 2.99 -18.03
C PRO A 16 13.00 1.85 -18.14
N ARG A 17 13.41 0.69 -18.66
CA ARG A 17 12.49 -0.47 -18.84
C ARG A 17 11.85 -0.91 -17.52
N LEU A 18 12.62 -0.89 -16.43
CA LEU A 18 12.14 -1.26 -15.09
C LEU A 18 11.00 -0.38 -14.61
N LEU A 19 11.10 0.94 -14.82
CA LEU A 19 10.07 1.89 -14.38
C LEU A 19 8.75 1.65 -15.14
N GLY A 20 8.82 1.41 -16.45
CA GLY A 20 7.63 1.10 -17.25
C GLY A 20 6.93 -0.21 -16.84
N ILE A 21 7.70 -1.24 -16.46
CA ILE A 21 7.13 -2.50 -15.95
C ILE A 21 6.50 -2.29 -14.57
N ASN A 22 7.15 -1.52 -13.69
CA ASN A 22 6.62 -1.23 -12.36
C ASN A 22 5.32 -0.43 -12.43
N ASP A 23 5.27 0.62 -13.25
CA ASP A 23 4.08 1.45 -13.45
C ASP A 23 2.88 0.58 -13.89
N CYS A 24 3.10 -0.33 -14.85
CA CYS A 24 2.05 -1.22 -15.36
C CYS A 24 1.58 -2.25 -14.31
N ARG A 25 2.52 -2.88 -13.59
CA ARG A 25 2.19 -3.87 -12.54
C ARG A 25 1.45 -3.22 -11.37
N MET A 26 1.90 -2.05 -10.93
CA MET A 26 1.27 -1.29 -9.85
C MET A 26 -0.12 -0.80 -10.26
N ALA A 27 -0.33 -0.39 -11.51
CA ALA A 27 -1.66 -0.02 -12.01
C ALA A 27 -2.66 -1.19 -11.91
N ILE A 28 -2.25 -2.40 -12.29
CA ILE A 28 -3.11 -3.60 -12.16
C ILE A 28 -3.34 -3.93 -10.68
N PHE A 29 -2.28 -3.89 -9.87
CA PHE A 29 -2.35 -4.17 -8.44
C PHE A 29 -3.32 -3.23 -7.72
N PHE A 30 -3.18 -1.91 -7.89
CA PHE A 30 -4.06 -0.94 -7.24
C PHE A 30 -5.48 -0.95 -7.76
N ARG A 31 -5.70 -1.36 -9.02
CA ARG A 31 -7.05 -1.65 -9.50
C ARG A 31 -7.70 -2.77 -8.71
N LEU A 32 -6.98 -3.85 -8.44
CA LEU A 32 -7.48 -4.99 -7.65
C LEU A 32 -7.68 -4.61 -6.18
N VAL A 33 -6.72 -3.89 -5.59
CA VAL A 33 -6.83 -3.39 -4.22
C VAL A 33 -8.05 -2.47 -4.10
N GLY A 34 -8.26 -1.53 -5.03
CA GLY A 34 -9.43 -0.65 -5.01
C GLY A 34 -10.77 -1.38 -5.12
N LEU A 35 -10.84 -2.45 -5.91
CA LEU A 35 -12.01 -3.34 -5.94
C LEU A 35 -12.20 -4.07 -4.61
N GLN A 36 -11.11 -4.54 -3.99
CA GLN A 36 -11.15 -5.22 -2.70
C GLN A 36 -11.61 -4.28 -1.58
N VAL A 37 -11.09 -3.05 -1.52
CA VAL A 37 -11.55 -1.99 -0.61
C VAL A 37 -13.05 -1.80 -0.76
N LYS A 38 -13.53 -1.65 -2.00
CA LYS A 38 -14.95 -1.45 -2.28
C LYS A 38 -15.80 -2.63 -1.80
N CYS A 39 -15.34 -3.87 -2.01
CA CYS A 39 -16.01 -5.06 -1.49
C CYS A 39 -16.04 -5.07 0.05
N GLU A 40 -14.94 -4.72 0.71
CA GLU A 40 -14.83 -4.72 2.16
C GLU A 40 -15.71 -3.63 2.82
N MET A 41 -15.89 -2.49 2.14
CA MET A 41 -16.81 -1.43 2.55
C MET A 41 -18.29 -1.82 2.41
N LEU A 42 -18.63 -2.69 1.46
CA LEU A 42 -20.01 -3.09 1.18
C LEU A 42 -20.45 -4.33 1.97
N VAL A 43 -19.57 -5.32 2.12
CA VAL A 43 -19.90 -6.66 2.65
C VAL A 43 -18.96 -7.10 3.78
N GLY A 44 -17.90 -6.33 4.06
CA GLY A 44 -16.80 -6.75 4.94
C GLY A 44 -16.70 -6.04 6.29
N ALA A 45 -15.50 -6.08 6.86
CA ALA A 45 -15.15 -5.57 8.18
C ALA A 45 -15.26 -4.04 8.29
N LEU A 46 -15.23 -3.32 7.17
CA LEU A 46 -15.31 -1.85 7.11
C LEU A 46 -16.74 -1.28 7.09
N ILE A 47 -17.78 -2.13 7.09
CA ILE A 47 -19.19 -1.66 7.14
C ILE A 47 -19.49 -0.91 8.44
N SER A 48 -19.01 -1.45 9.57
CA SER A 48 -19.25 -0.82 10.87
C SER A 48 -18.24 0.30 11.08
N LYS A 49 -18.74 1.51 11.34
CA LYS A 49 -17.91 2.69 11.62
C LYS A 49 -16.92 2.46 12.76
N GLU A 50 -17.32 1.75 13.82
CA GLU A 50 -16.44 1.45 14.95
C GLU A 50 -15.25 0.56 14.53
N LYS A 51 -15.51 -0.44 13.68
CA LYS A 51 -14.46 -1.33 13.17
C LYS A 51 -13.55 -0.61 12.20
N ALA A 52 -14.10 0.23 11.33
CA ALA A 52 -13.33 1.05 10.41
C ALA A 52 -12.38 1.99 11.15
N VAL A 53 -12.87 2.75 12.14
CA VAL A 53 -12.04 3.64 12.96
C VAL A 53 -10.95 2.87 13.69
N PHE A 54 -11.26 1.69 14.23
CA PHE A 54 -10.26 0.85 14.88
C PHE A 54 -9.15 0.40 13.91
N VAL A 55 -9.51 0.01 12.69
CA VAL A 55 -8.56 -0.35 11.63
C VAL A 55 -7.71 0.85 11.22
N ASP A 56 -8.32 2.03 11.04
CA ASP A 56 -7.61 3.25 10.64
C ASP A 56 -6.57 3.67 11.69
N ILE A 57 -6.93 3.64 12.98
CA ILE A 57 -6.00 3.93 14.07
C ILE A 57 -4.87 2.90 14.12
N ALA A 58 -5.20 1.62 13.94
CA ALA A 58 -4.21 0.55 13.92
C ALA A 58 -3.23 0.69 12.73
N ALA A 59 -3.73 1.07 11.54
CA ALA A 59 -2.91 1.33 10.37
C ALA A 59 -1.99 2.53 10.58
N LEU A 60 -2.53 3.65 11.08
CA LEU A 60 -1.75 4.85 11.39
C LEU A 60 -0.63 4.55 12.40
N GLY A 61 -0.93 3.79 13.47
CA GLY A 61 0.09 3.36 14.42
C GLY A 61 1.13 2.43 13.79
N GLY A 62 0.68 1.50 12.95
CA GLY A 62 1.53 0.57 12.20
C GLY A 62 2.49 1.25 11.23
N MET A 63 2.08 2.37 10.63
CA MET A 63 2.89 3.16 9.71
C MET A 63 3.82 4.16 10.43
N LEU A 64 3.29 4.85 11.46
CA LEU A 64 4.04 5.88 12.21
C LEU A 64 5.16 5.27 13.06
N GLY A 65 4.95 4.10 13.66
CA GLY A 65 5.94 3.44 14.51
C GLY A 65 7.28 3.18 13.78
N PRO A 66 7.28 2.43 12.65
CA PRO A 66 8.47 2.19 11.84
C PRO A 66 9.08 3.47 11.26
N ALA A 67 8.25 4.42 10.85
CA ALA A 67 8.72 5.70 10.32
C ALA A 67 9.45 6.54 11.37
N LEU A 68 8.92 6.63 12.59
CA LEU A 68 9.56 7.33 13.72
C LEU A 68 10.85 6.62 14.16
N LEU A 69 10.85 5.28 14.19
CA LEU A 69 12.08 4.52 14.44
C LEU A 69 13.14 4.84 13.39
N TYR A 70 12.77 4.84 12.11
CA TYR A 70 13.70 5.19 11.03
C TYR A 70 14.29 6.59 11.19
N LEU A 71 13.47 7.58 11.56
CA LEU A 71 13.92 8.94 11.85
C LEU A 71 14.81 9.02 13.08
N ALA A 72 14.50 8.29 14.15
CA ALA A 72 15.30 8.29 15.37
C ALA A 72 16.72 7.75 15.12
N PHE A 73 16.85 6.73 14.27
CA PHE A 73 18.15 6.12 13.94
C PHE A 73 18.92 6.86 12.84
N ASN A 74 18.24 7.47 11.87
CA ASN A 74 18.88 8.10 10.71
C ASN A 74 18.81 9.63 10.70
N GLY A 75 18.18 10.26 11.68
CA GLY A 75 17.93 11.71 11.72
C GLY A 75 19.16 12.61 11.81
N ASN A 76 20.33 12.06 12.17
CA ASN A 76 21.59 12.80 12.26
C ASN A 76 22.44 12.75 10.97
N ASN A 77 22.01 12.01 9.95
CA ASN A 77 22.71 11.89 8.67
C ASN A 77 21.91 12.58 7.56
N ASP A 78 22.58 13.02 6.48
CA ASP A 78 21.95 13.50 5.23
C ASP A 78 21.24 12.36 4.46
N VAL A 79 20.39 11.60 5.14
CA VAL A 79 19.62 10.52 4.55
C VAL A 79 18.35 11.12 3.96
N PRO A 80 18.02 10.80 2.70
CA PRO A 80 16.85 11.38 2.05
C PRO A 80 15.57 11.01 2.80
N LEU A 81 14.78 12.03 3.14
CA LEU A 81 13.41 11.91 3.66
C LEU A 81 12.53 10.99 2.77
N ALA A 82 12.90 10.80 1.50
CA ALA A 82 12.28 9.85 0.58
C ALA A 82 12.33 8.40 1.05
N GLY A 83 13.27 8.04 1.93
CA GLY A 83 13.38 6.70 2.52
C GLY A 83 12.36 6.42 3.62
N LEU A 84 11.62 7.42 4.11
CA LEU A 84 10.68 7.27 5.22
C LEU A 84 9.50 6.34 4.88
N ALA A 85 9.10 6.30 3.60
CA ALA A 85 8.00 5.47 3.13
C ALA A 85 8.39 3.98 3.02
N ILE A 86 9.68 3.64 3.01
CA ILE A 86 10.18 2.26 2.87
C ILE A 86 9.83 1.39 4.10
N PRO A 87 10.14 1.78 5.35
CA PRO A 87 9.80 0.98 6.52
C PRO A 87 8.29 0.98 6.85
N ALA A 88 7.56 1.93 6.28
CA ALA A 88 6.11 2.08 6.43
C ALA A 88 5.32 1.18 5.47
N ALA A 89 5.94 0.64 4.42
CA ALA A 89 5.26 -0.19 3.42
C ALA A 89 5.06 -1.63 3.91
N THR A 90 3.81 -2.11 3.92
CA THR A 90 3.44 -3.47 4.31
C THR A 90 2.91 -4.27 3.10
N ASP A 91 3.57 -5.36 2.71
CA ASP A 91 3.11 -6.19 1.57
C ASP A 91 1.89 -7.07 1.93
N ILE A 92 0.73 -6.73 1.35
CA ILE A 92 -0.50 -7.51 1.49
C ILE A 92 -0.36 -8.98 1.04
N ALA A 93 0.46 -9.29 0.03
CA ALA A 93 0.66 -10.66 -0.44
C ALA A 93 1.40 -11.50 0.60
N CYS A 94 2.35 -10.89 1.31
CA CYS A 94 3.03 -11.52 2.44
C CYS A 94 2.04 -11.78 3.59
N ALA A 95 1.21 -10.80 3.94
CA ALA A 95 0.19 -10.94 4.97
C ALA A 95 -0.83 -12.05 4.64
N LEU A 96 -1.30 -12.10 3.39
CA LEU A 96 -2.15 -13.18 2.88
C LEU A 96 -1.45 -14.55 2.95
N GLY A 97 -0.18 -14.62 2.56
CA GLY A 97 0.63 -15.84 2.68
C GLY A 97 0.69 -16.36 4.11
N ILE A 98 0.95 -15.47 5.08
CA ILE A 98 0.96 -15.81 6.51
C ILE A 98 -0.42 -16.26 7.00
N MET A 99 -1.50 -15.61 6.55
CA MET A 99 -2.87 -16.02 6.88
C MET A 99 -3.20 -17.43 6.36
N VAL A 100 -2.72 -17.79 5.17
CA VAL A 100 -2.87 -19.14 4.61
C VAL A 100 -2.09 -20.16 5.44
N LEU A 101 -0.86 -19.84 5.83
CA LEU A 101 -0.03 -20.71 6.69
C LEU A 101 -0.66 -20.95 8.07
N LEU A 102 -1.28 -19.93 8.67
CA LEU A 102 -1.98 -20.03 9.94
C LEU A 102 -3.31 -20.82 9.84
N GLY A 103 -3.85 -20.96 8.61
CA GLY A 103 -4.94 -21.86 8.27
C GLY A 103 -6.20 -21.69 9.15
N LYS A 104 -6.52 -22.74 9.91
CA LYS A 104 -7.70 -22.80 10.79
C LYS A 104 -7.50 -22.11 12.15
N ARG A 105 -6.27 -21.72 12.52
CA ARG A 105 -5.97 -21.08 13.82
C ARG A 105 -6.46 -19.63 13.88
N LEU A 106 -6.74 -19.01 12.74
CA LEU A 106 -7.30 -17.66 12.68
C LEU A 106 -8.83 -17.70 12.56
N PRO A 107 -9.58 -17.14 13.53
CA PRO A 107 -11.02 -16.92 13.41
C PRO A 107 -11.34 -16.02 12.21
N VAL A 108 -12.51 -16.22 11.60
CA VAL A 108 -12.96 -15.46 10.41
C VAL A 108 -12.92 -13.95 10.66
N SER A 109 -13.31 -13.51 11.86
CA SER A 109 -13.26 -12.08 12.23
C SER A 109 -11.85 -11.48 12.24
N ARG A 110 -10.80 -12.26 12.53
CA ARG A 110 -9.40 -11.77 12.54
C ARG A 110 -8.83 -11.69 11.14
N LYS A 111 -9.27 -12.57 10.22
CA LYS A 111 -8.85 -12.53 8.82
C LYS A 111 -9.35 -11.27 8.12
N GLY A 112 -10.62 -10.93 8.30
CA GLY A 112 -11.19 -9.69 7.76
C GLY A 112 -10.48 -8.44 8.31
N PHE A 113 -10.18 -8.42 9.61
CA PHE A 113 -9.42 -7.33 10.23
C PHE A 113 -8.01 -7.18 9.63
N LEU A 114 -7.23 -8.25 9.53
CA LEU A 114 -5.86 -8.19 8.99
C LEU A 114 -5.84 -7.80 7.51
N LEU A 115 -6.81 -8.28 6.74
CA LEU A 115 -6.97 -7.93 5.34
C LEU A 115 -7.32 -6.44 5.19
N ALA A 116 -8.28 -5.93 5.97
CA ALA A 116 -8.62 -4.52 5.99
C ALA A 116 -7.44 -3.64 6.43
N LEU A 117 -6.72 -4.04 7.48
CA LEU A 117 -5.51 -3.34 7.95
C LEU A 117 -4.45 -3.24 6.85
N SER A 118 -4.13 -4.36 6.18
CA SER A 118 -3.12 -4.40 5.12
C SER A 118 -3.48 -3.50 3.93
N ILE A 119 -4.77 -3.46 3.58
CA ILE A 119 -5.29 -2.63 2.49
C ILE A 119 -5.21 -1.14 2.81
N ILE A 120 -5.64 -0.75 4.02
CA ILE A 120 -5.64 0.66 4.44
C ILE A 120 -4.21 1.19 4.57
N ASP A 121 -3.28 0.37 5.05
CA ASP A 121 -1.86 0.71 5.15
C ASP A 121 -1.23 0.95 3.77
N ASP A 122 -1.42 0.03 2.81
CA ASP A 122 -0.97 0.20 1.41
C ASP A 122 -1.54 1.48 0.78
N LEU A 123 -2.84 1.72 0.95
CA LEU A 123 -3.51 2.89 0.40
C LEU A 123 -3.01 4.19 1.05
N GLY A 124 -2.77 4.17 2.36
CA GLY A 124 -2.23 5.29 3.11
C GLY A 124 -0.86 5.72 2.61
N VAL A 125 0.07 4.76 2.43
CA VAL A 125 1.42 5.04 1.94
C VAL A 125 1.39 5.68 0.54
N ILE A 126 0.55 5.20 -0.37
CA ILE A 126 0.45 5.75 -1.73
C ILE A 126 -0.12 7.16 -1.72
N VAL A 127 -1.15 7.41 -0.90
CA VAL A 127 -1.75 8.75 -0.79
C VAL A 127 -0.70 9.74 -0.25
N ILE A 128 0.10 9.32 0.73
CA ILE A 128 1.21 10.13 1.24
C ILE A 128 2.22 10.39 0.11
N ILE A 129 2.69 9.35 -0.59
CA ILE A 129 3.66 9.54 -1.69
C ILE A 129 3.07 10.47 -2.76
N ALA A 130 1.83 10.28 -3.17
CA ALA A 130 1.17 11.08 -4.22
C ALA A 130 0.95 12.55 -3.85
N LEU A 131 0.87 12.89 -2.56
CA LEU A 131 0.70 14.27 -2.08
C LEU A 131 2.03 14.98 -1.85
N PHE A 132 3.07 14.24 -1.46
CA PHE A 132 4.35 14.81 -1.05
C PHE A 132 5.47 14.68 -2.11
N TYR A 133 5.29 13.86 -3.16
CA TYR A 133 6.26 13.61 -4.24
C TYR A 133 5.63 13.75 -5.62
#